data_AF-A0A0D2TTQ4-F1
#
_entry.id   AF-A0A0D2TTQ4-F1
#
_cell.length_a   1.000
_cell.length_b   1.000
_cell.length_c   1.000
_cell.angle_alpha   90.00
_cell.angle_beta   90.00
_cell.angle_gamma   90.00
#
_symmetry.space_group_name_H-M   'P 1'
#
loop_
_entity.id
_entity.type
_entity.pdbx_description
1 polymer ?
#
loop_
_entity_poly.entity_id
_entity_poly.type
_entity_poly.pdbx_seq_one_letter_code
_entity_poly.pdbx_strand_id
1 'polypeptide(L)'
;MRPLETLPPTETLEIENGLSLVPRVKLNLTIHPSLPSVSKPIDEWQLKRALIDFLKTSLSVSVTVPEEDLQIKRLKDLKKRKRDEPVAHGALFIRDIRFLSSKKKIEEVDNEEEDVKELEKKFLEWRSYVAEKMDGIELNLEGVKYNLSVEIPASDDFERMRKDWEESYAFRNRGYSRGGRQEPDTIVLRGVPSRWFAEPRVSSKPSMLVTHTIFSTFGKIR
;
A
#
# COMPACT_ATOMS: atom_id res chain seq x y z
N MET A 1 -24.67 -9.50 3.75
CA MET A 1 -23.39 -9.02 3.18
C MET A 1 -22.76 -10.17 2.41
N ARG A 2 -22.18 -9.89 1.24
CA ARG A 2 -21.43 -10.89 0.46
C ARG A 2 -20.18 -11.33 1.26
N PRO A 3 -19.75 -12.61 1.21
CA PRO A 3 -18.55 -13.05 1.92
C PRO A 3 -17.32 -12.29 1.42
N LEU A 4 -16.46 -11.82 2.34
CA LEU A 4 -15.25 -11.08 1.95
C LEU A 4 -14.30 -11.89 1.08
N GLU A 5 -14.31 -13.21 1.24
CA GLU A 5 -13.50 -14.17 0.47
C GLU A 5 -13.88 -14.21 -1.03
N THR A 6 -15.05 -13.68 -1.38
CA THR A 6 -15.54 -13.62 -2.77
C THR A 6 -15.35 -12.22 -3.40
N LEU A 7 -14.81 -11.26 -2.64
CA LEU A 7 -14.54 -9.91 -3.16
C LEU A 7 -13.22 -9.90 -3.93
N PRO A 8 -13.23 -9.51 -5.21
CA PRO A 8 -12.02 -9.46 -5.99
C PRO A 8 -11.13 -8.29 -5.54
N PRO A 9 -9.79 -8.39 -5.72
CA PRO A 9 -8.84 -7.38 -5.25
C PRO A 9 -8.95 -6.02 -5.96
N THR A 10 -9.85 -5.90 -6.94
CA THR A 10 -10.08 -4.70 -7.77
C THR A 10 -11.41 -4.02 -7.49
N GLU A 11 -12.29 -4.64 -6.71
CA GLU A 11 -13.61 -4.12 -6.39
C GLU A 11 -13.59 -3.27 -5.12
N THR A 12 -14.41 -2.22 -5.12
CA THR A 12 -14.59 -1.35 -3.95
C THR A 12 -15.64 -1.97 -3.05
N LEU A 13 -15.32 -2.19 -1.78
CA LEU A 13 -16.28 -2.66 -0.80
C LEU A 13 -17.01 -1.46 -0.19
N GLU A 14 -18.31 -1.36 -0.42
CA GLU A 14 -19.15 -0.38 0.25
C GLU A 14 -19.41 -0.81 1.70
N ILE A 15 -19.16 0.10 2.64
CA ILE A 15 -19.50 -0.01 4.05
C ILE A 15 -20.73 0.89 4.30
N GLU A 16 -21.45 0.62 5.38
CA GLU A 16 -22.55 1.49 5.83
C GLU A 16 -22.08 2.94 6.10
N ASN A 17 -23.04 3.88 6.05
CA ASN A 17 -22.84 5.31 6.33
C ASN A 17 -21.92 6.06 5.34
N GLY A 18 -21.88 5.62 4.07
CA GLY A 18 -21.13 6.31 3.01
C GLY A 18 -19.62 6.10 3.06
N LEU A 19 -19.16 5.11 3.83
CA LEU A 19 -17.78 4.69 3.85
C LEU A 19 -17.55 3.61 2.78
N SER A 20 -16.36 3.60 2.18
CA SER A 20 -15.99 2.54 1.25
C SER A 20 -14.51 2.21 1.36
N LEU A 21 -14.17 0.94 1.16
CA LEU A 21 -12.80 0.48 1.03
C LEU A 21 -12.48 0.39 -0.44
N VAL A 22 -11.67 1.34 -0.88
CA VAL A 22 -11.15 1.36 -2.25
C VAL A 22 -9.83 0.59 -2.25
N PRO A 23 -9.69 -0.43 -3.12
CA PRO A 23 -8.45 -1.16 -3.20
C PRO A 23 -7.34 -0.24 -3.74
N ARG A 24 -6.13 -0.45 -3.23
CA ARG A 24 -4.96 0.37 -3.60
C ARG A 24 -3.71 -0.48 -3.62
N VAL A 25 -2.76 -0.09 -4.46
CA VAL A 25 -1.38 -0.53 -4.37
C VAL A 25 -0.55 0.63 -3.84
N LYS A 26 0.18 0.39 -2.75
CA LYS A 26 1.16 1.33 -2.22
C LYS A 26 2.56 0.86 -2.60
N LEU A 27 3.38 1.78 -3.11
CA LEU A 27 4.81 1.57 -3.32
C LEU A 27 5.59 2.62 -2.52
N ASN A 28 6.61 2.17 -1.79
CA ASN A 28 7.54 3.07 -1.12
C ASN A 28 8.65 3.43 -2.10
N LEU A 29 8.97 4.72 -2.18
CA LEU A 29 9.99 5.25 -3.07
C LEU A 29 11.18 5.77 -2.25
N THR A 30 12.38 5.40 -2.66
CA THR A 30 13.65 5.89 -2.12
C THR A 30 14.45 6.50 -3.26
N ILE A 31 14.75 7.79 -3.17
CA ILE A 31 15.46 8.50 -4.24
C ILE A 31 16.90 8.67 -3.79
N HIS A 32 17.84 8.12 -4.57
CA HIS A 32 19.28 8.24 -4.35
C HIS A 32 19.89 9.16 -5.41
N PRO A 33 20.89 9.98 -5.06
CA PRO A 33 21.61 10.75 -6.04
C PRO A 33 22.58 9.84 -6.81
N SER A 34 22.60 9.89 -8.15
CA SER A 34 23.57 9.11 -8.94
C SER A 34 24.96 9.72 -8.88
N LEU A 35 25.06 11.02 -8.55
CA LEU A 35 26.32 11.74 -8.37
C LEU A 35 26.48 12.22 -6.92
N PRO A 36 27.70 12.18 -6.36
CA PRO A 36 27.94 12.42 -4.94
C PRO A 36 27.81 13.89 -4.48
N SER A 37 27.67 14.84 -5.42
CA SER A 37 27.75 16.28 -5.14
C SER A 37 26.43 17.01 -5.35
N VAL A 38 25.30 16.40 -4.96
CA VAL A 38 23.99 17.06 -5.05
C VAL A 38 23.79 17.99 -3.85
N SER A 39 24.14 19.25 -4.05
CA SER A 39 23.92 20.32 -3.07
C SER A 39 22.54 20.97 -3.18
N LYS A 40 21.87 20.78 -4.32
CA LYS A 40 20.55 21.35 -4.59
C LYS A 40 19.45 20.45 -4.01
N PRO A 41 18.40 21.04 -3.39
CA PRO A 41 17.22 20.29 -3.04
C PRO A 41 16.56 19.76 -4.32
N ILE A 42 16.03 18.54 -4.27
CA ILE A 42 15.24 17.98 -5.37
C ILE A 42 13.98 18.81 -5.57
N ASP A 43 13.65 19.08 -6.83
CA ASP A 43 12.37 19.69 -7.20
C ASP A 43 11.28 18.62 -7.09
N GLU A 44 10.39 18.77 -6.10
CA GLU A 44 9.29 17.85 -5.86
C GLU A 44 8.33 17.81 -7.06
N TRP A 45 8.03 18.96 -7.66
CA TRP A 45 7.04 19.02 -8.74
C TRP A 45 7.54 18.34 -10.01
N GLN A 46 8.80 18.59 -10.40
CA GLN A 46 9.41 17.89 -11.54
C GLN A 46 9.52 16.38 -11.29
N LEU A 47 9.90 15.97 -10.08
CA LEU A 47 9.96 14.55 -9.72
C LEU A 47 8.57 13.91 -9.83
N LYS A 48 7.52 14.56 -9.31
CA LYS A 48 6.15 14.05 -9.43
C LYS A 48 5.74 13.89 -10.88
N ARG A 49 5.99 14.91 -11.69
CA ARG A 49 5.64 14.90 -13.11
C ARG A 49 6.36 13.79 -13.87
N ALA A 50 7.67 13.63 -13.65
CA ALA A 50 8.46 12.58 -14.28
C ALA A 50 7.94 11.18 -13.92
N LEU A 51 7.57 10.95 -12.66
CA LEU A 51 7.00 9.68 -12.20
C LEU A 51 5.61 9.42 -12.80
N ILE A 52 4.74 10.44 -12.84
CA ILE A 52 3.42 10.33 -13.46
C ILE A 52 3.53 10.05 -14.97
N ASP A 53 4.44 10.74 -15.66
CA ASP A 53 4.68 10.54 -17.09
C ASP A 53 5.26 9.15 -17.38
N PHE A 54 6.15 8.64 -16.51
CA PHE A 54 6.65 7.27 -16.59
C PHE A 54 5.52 6.23 -16.46
N LEU A 55 4.65 6.37 -15.45
CA LEU A 55 3.52 5.46 -15.21
C LEU A 55 2.53 5.42 -16.38
N LYS A 56 2.40 6.53 -17.11
CA LYS A 56 1.53 6.62 -18.29
C LYS A 56 2.14 6.03 -19.56
N THR A 57 3.47 6.12 -19.73
CA THR A 57 4.13 5.87 -21.02
C THR A 57 4.98 4.60 -21.05
N SER A 58 5.56 4.21 -19.91
CA SER A 58 6.63 3.21 -19.85
C SER A 58 6.18 1.85 -19.33
N LEU A 59 4.97 1.78 -18.77
CA LEU A 59 4.35 0.52 -18.35
C LEU A 59 3.57 -0.11 -19.50
N SER A 60 3.47 -1.44 -19.50
CA SER A 60 2.63 -2.17 -20.47
C SER A 60 1.16 -1.79 -20.41
N VAL A 61 0.68 -1.34 -19.24
CA VAL A 61 -0.64 -0.73 -19.06
C VAL A 61 -0.45 0.66 -18.52
N SER A 62 -1.05 1.66 -19.18
CA SER A 62 -0.99 3.04 -18.74
C SER A 62 -1.76 3.20 -17.44
N VAL A 63 -1.08 3.67 -16.39
CA VAL A 63 -1.69 3.91 -15.08
C VAL A 63 -1.81 5.42 -14.87
N THR A 64 -3.04 5.88 -14.62
CA THR A 64 -3.27 7.29 -14.27
C THR A 64 -3.23 7.44 -12.76
N VAL A 65 -2.30 8.25 -12.26
CA VAL A 65 -2.17 8.56 -10.83
C VAL A 65 -2.34 10.06 -10.59
N PRO A 66 -3.26 10.47 -9.70
CA PRO A 66 -3.37 11.86 -9.26
C PRO A 66 -2.12 12.34 -8.52
N GLU A 67 -1.81 13.63 -8.58
CA GLU A 67 -0.62 14.20 -7.92
C GLU A 67 -0.67 14.12 -6.38
N GLU A 68 -1.88 14.04 -5.82
CA GLU A 68 -2.15 13.87 -4.38
C GLU A 68 -1.77 12.48 -3.87
N ASP A 69 -1.89 11.48 -4.74
CA ASP A 69 -1.55 10.08 -4.45
C ASP A 69 -0.04 9.82 -4.58
N LEU A 70 0.75 10.83 -4.94
CA LEU A 70 2.20 10.81 -4.90
C LEU A 70 2.72 11.75 -3.80
N GLN A 71 3.15 11.16 -2.70
CA GLN A 71 3.69 11.87 -1.56
C GLN A 71 5.20 11.81 -1.59
N ILE A 72 5.88 12.95 -1.62
CA ILE A 72 7.34 13.02 -1.56
C ILE A 72 7.74 13.86 -0.36
N LYS A 73 8.70 13.36 0.41
CA LYS A 73 9.28 14.01 1.58
C LYS A 73 10.78 14.12 1.36
N ARG A 74 11.24 15.36 1.22
CA ARG A 74 12.66 15.69 1.18
C ARG A 74 13.28 15.48 2.56
N LEU A 75 14.43 14.82 2.58
CA LEU A 75 15.22 14.73 3.79
C LEU A 75 15.97 16.07 3.98
N LYS A 76 16.02 16.58 5.21
CA LYS A 76 16.76 17.80 5.56
C LYS A 76 18.26 17.50 5.71
N ASP A 77 19.12 18.50 5.51
CA ASP A 77 20.58 18.41 5.57
C ASP A 77 21.25 17.51 4.52
N LEU A 78 21.43 18.03 3.30
CA LEU A 78 22.21 17.37 2.24
C LEU A 78 23.73 17.40 2.49
N LYS A 79 24.23 18.37 3.28
CA LYS A 79 25.67 18.64 3.46
C LYS A 79 26.38 17.72 4.46
N LYS A 80 25.64 17.00 5.31
CA LYS A 80 26.21 16.11 6.36
C LYS A 80 26.09 14.62 6.01
N ARG A 81 25.69 14.29 4.79
CA ARG A 81 25.31 12.92 4.40
C ARG A 81 26.47 12.09 3.94
N LYS A 82 26.35 10.78 4.17
CA LYS A 82 27.21 9.78 3.54
C LYS A 82 26.82 9.60 2.07
N ARG A 83 27.78 9.13 1.28
CA ARG A 83 27.77 9.03 -0.19
C ARG A 83 26.52 8.36 -0.79
N ASP A 84 25.93 7.40 -0.09
CA ASP A 84 24.82 6.57 -0.61
C ASP A 84 23.47 6.85 0.08
N GLU A 85 23.42 7.87 0.95
CA GLU A 85 22.18 8.18 1.66
C GLU A 85 21.10 8.75 0.73
N PRO A 86 19.83 8.36 0.92
CA PRO A 86 18.74 8.85 0.10
C PRO A 86 18.58 10.37 0.23
N VAL A 87 18.17 11.03 -0.85
CA VAL A 87 17.86 12.46 -0.88
C VAL A 87 16.41 12.76 -0.51
N ALA A 88 15.50 11.85 -0.84
CA ALA A 88 14.08 11.95 -0.56
C ALA A 88 13.47 10.57 -0.39
N HIS A 89 12.38 10.53 0.36
CA HIS A 89 11.49 9.37 0.44
C HIS A 89 10.14 9.73 -0.16
N GLY A 90 9.45 8.76 -0.72
CA GLY A 90 8.10 8.95 -1.20
C GLY A 90 7.21 7.74 -0.98
N ALA A 91 5.92 7.95 -1.20
CA ALA A 91 4.92 6.90 -1.28
C ALA A 91 4.03 7.19 -2.49
N LEU A 92 3.85 6.19 -3.33
CA LEU A 92 2.97 6.20 -4.49
C LEU A 92 1.76 5.33 -4.18
N PHE A 93 0.56 5.86 -4.40
CA PHE A 93 -0.70 5.14 -4.27
C PHE A 93 -1.35 4.98 -5.66
N ILE A 94 -1.56 3.74 -6.09
CA ILE A 94 -2.29 3.43 -7.32
C ILE A 94 -3.67 2.90 -6.92
N ARG A 95 -4.72 3.64 -7.27
CA ARG A 95 -6.11 3.26 -6.97
C ARG A 95 -6.86 2.73 -8.19
N ASP A 96 -6.47 3.16 -9.37
CA ASP A 96 -7.07 2.65 -10.60
C ASP A 96 -6.41 1.33 -10.99
N ILE A 97 -7.01 0.24 -10.50
CA ILE A 97 -6.60 -1.14 -10.78
C ILE A 97 -7.71 -1.93 -11.49
N ARG A 98 -8.78 -1.24 -11.92
CA ARG A 98 -9.94 -1.87 -12.54
C ARG A 98 -9.61 -2.54 -13.87
N PHE A 99 -8.56 -2.09 -14.54
CA PHE A 99 -8.09 -2.71 -15.79
C PHE A 99 -7.63 -4.16 -15.62
N LEU A 100 -7.25 -4.59 -14.41
CA LEU A 100 -6.89 -5.98 -14.12
C LEU A 100 -8.14 -6.89 -14.10
N SER A 101 -9.30 -6.32 -13.79
CA SER A 101 -10.59 -6.97 -13.96
C SER A 101 -10.98 -6.95 -15.44
N SER A 102 -10.23 -7.67 -16.28
CA SER A 102 -10.67 -7.92 -17.64
C SER A 102 -11.96 -8.72 -17.57
N LYS A 103 -13.11 -8.04 -17.72
CA LYS A 103 -14.43 -8.67 -17.88
C LYS A 103 -14.41 -9.49 -19.16
N LYS A 104 -13.92 -10.73 -19.08
CA LYS A 104 -14.40 -11.77 -19.96
C LYS A 104 -15.88 -11.91 -19.64
N LYS A 105 -16.74 -11.32 -20.48
CA LYS A 105 -18.11 -11.81 -20.66
C LYS A 105 -17.97 -13.25 -21.15
N ILE A 106 -17.87 -14.19 -20.23
CA ILE A 106 -18.06 -15.60 -20.52
C ILE A 106 -19.26 -16.00 -19.67
N GLU A 107 -20.26 -16.42 -20.41
CA GLU A 107 -21.50 -17.05 -20.00
C GLU A 107 -21.29 -17.96 -18.79
N GLU A 108 -22.10 -17.69 -17.76
CA GLU A 108 -22.70 -18.63 -16.80
C GLU A 108 -21.88 -19.86 -16.34
N VAL A 109 -21.66 -19.88 -15.01
CA VAL A 109 -21.75 -21.06 -14.11
C VAL A 109 -20.55 -22.02 -14.23
N ASP A 110 -19.52 -22.00 -13.36
CA ASP A 110 -19.61 -22.63 -12.03
C ASP A 110 -18.45 -22.31 -11.03
N ASN A 111 -17.46 -21.45 -11.34
CA ASN A 111 -16.25 -21.33 -10.49
C ASN A 111 -15.87 -19.88 -10.11
N GLU A 112 -16.77 -19.14 -9.45
CA GLU A 112 -16.48 -17.77 -8.95
C GLU A 112 -15.23 -17.70 -8.06
N GLU A 113 -14.95 -18.74 -7.27
CA GLU A 113 -13.77 -18.79 -6.38
C GLU A 113 -12.44 -18.98 -7.15
N GLU A 114 -12.45 -19.72 -8.25
CA GLU A 114 -11.24 -19.90 -9.07
C GLU A 114 -10.93 -18.61 -9.83
N ASP A 115 -11.97 -17.92 -10.31
CA ASP A 115 -11.83 -16.62 -10.97
C ASP A 115 -11.23 -15.56 -10.04
N VAL A 116 -11.64 -15.52 -8.75
CA VAL A 116 -11.06 -14.60 -7.76
C VAL A 116 -9.58 -14.93 -7.50
N LYS A 117 -9.23 -16.22 -7.31
CA LYS A 117 -7.83 -16.64 -7.11
C LYS A 117 -6.95 -16.34 -8.33
N GLU A 118 -7.48 -16.47 -9.54
CA GLU A 118 -6.76 -16.06 -10.75
C GLU A 118 -6.53 -14.56 -10.80
N LEU A 119 -7.54 -13.75 -10.44
CA LEU A 119 -7.41 -12.30 -10.37
C LEU A 119 -6.41 -11.86 -9.30
N GLU A 120 -6.38 -12.54 -8.15
CA GLU A 120 -5.37 -12.32 -7.10
C GLU A 120 -3.95 -12.58 -7.61
N LYS A 121 -3.72 -13.70 -8.31
CA LYS A 121 -2.42 -13.99 -8.92
C LYS A 121 -2.02 -12.93 -9.94
N LYS A 122 -2.91 -12.57 -10.87
CA LYS A 122 -2.67 -11.51 -11.86
C LYS A 122 -2.36 -10.18 -11.20
N PHE A 123 -3.05 -9.86 -10.10
CA PHE A 123 -2.81 -8.65 -9.31
C PHE A 123 -1.43 -8.65 -8.66
N LEU A 124 -1.03 -9.77 -8.03
CA LEU A 124 0.29 -9.91 -7.41
C LEU A 124 1.42 -9.83 -8.44
N GLU A 125 1.27 -10.52 -9.57
CA GLU A 125 2.22 -10.48 -10.68
C GLU A 125 2.35 -9.05 -11.25
N TRP A 126 1.23 -8.39 -11.50
CA TRP A 126 1.23 -7.00 -11.98
C TRP A 126 1.87 -6.05 -10.97
N ARG A 127 1.57 -6.21 -9.68
CA ARG A 127 2.18 -5.40 -8.61
C ARG A 127 3.70 -5.54 -8.58
N SER A 128 4.20 -6.77 -8.65
CA SER A 128 5.63 -7.05 -8.70
C SER A 128 6.26 -6.50 -9.98
N TYR A 129 5.60 -6.67 -11.13
CA TYR A 129 6.03 -6.10 -12.40
C TYR A 129 6.19 -4.57 -12.34
N VAL A 130 5.23 -3.86 -11.75
CA VAL A 130 5.33 -2.39 -11.61
C VAL A 130 6.48 -2.01 -10.67
N ALA A 131 6.63 -2.70 -9.54
CA ALA A 131 7.73 -2.46 -8.62
C ALA A 131 9.10 -2.68 -9.29
N GLU A 132 9.28 -3.81 -9.99
CA GLU A 132 10.53 -4.13 -10.71
C GLU A 132 10.82 -3.17 -11.86
N LYS A 133 9.79 -2.72 -12.58
CA LYS A 133 9.96 -1.75 -13.67
C LYS A 133 10.32 -0.36 -13.17
N MET A 134 9.84 0.01 -11.99
CA MET A 134 10.15 1.30 -11.38
C MET A 134 11.48 1.29 -10.61
N ASP A 135 11.87 0.14 -10.07
CA ASP A 135 13.13 -0.02 -9.36
C ASP A 135 14.33 0.12 -10.31
N GLY A 136 15.32 0.91 -9.90
CA GLY A 136 16.54 1.16 -10.67
C GLY A 136 16.41 2.19 -11.80
N ILE A 137 15.29 2.88 -11.96
CA ILE A 137 15.16 3.93 -12.98
C ILE A 137 16.12 5.10 -12.69
N GLU A 138 16.88 5.50 -13.70
CA GLU A 138 17.58 6.79 -13.70
C GLU A 138 16.64 7.93 -14.12
N LEU A 139 16.37 8.84 -13.19
CA LEU A 139 15.63 10.08 -13.43
C LEU A 139 16.62 11.23 -13.60
N ASN A 140 16.53 11.95 -14.72
CA ASN A 140 17.30 13.18 -14.94
C ASN A 140 16.44 14.40 -14.65
N LEU A 141 16.73 15.10 -13.56
CA LEU A 141 16.04 16.32 -13.14
C LEU A 141 17.04 17.48 -13.16
N GLU A 142 16.79 18.48 -14.00
CA GLU A 142 17.66 19.67 -14.17
C GLU A 142 19.15 19.36 -14.43
N GLY A 143 19.45 18.25 -15.11
CA GLY A 143 20.82 17.81 -15.40
C GLY A 143 21.48 17.02 -14.27
N VAL A 144 20.76 16.75 -13.17
CA VAL A 144 21.20 15.87 -12.09
C VAL A 144 20.49 14.53 -12.23
N LYS A 145 21.28 13.46 -12.25
CA LYS A 145 20.76 12.09 -12.28
C LYS A 145 20.46 11.60 -10.86
N TYR A 146 19.33 10.93 -10.73
CA TYR A 146 18.87 10.25 -9.52
C TYR A 146 18.49 8.82 -9.86
N ASN A 147 18.78 7.89 -8.95
CA ASN A 147 18.32 6.51 -9.05
C ASN A 147 17.11 6.34 -8.13
N LEU A 148 16.03 5.81 -8.68
CA LEU A 148 14.85 5.44 -7.92
C LEU A 148 15.02 4.01 -7.42
N SER A 149 14.76 3.78 -6.14
CA SER A 149 14.51 2.46 -5.61
C SER A 149 13.07 2.36 -5.12
N VAL A 150 12.44 1.22 -5.41
CA VAL A 150 11.02 0.99 -5.18
C VAL A 150 10.81 -0.30 -4.41
N GLU A 151 10.09 -0.20 -3.30
CA GLU A 151 9.80 -1.33 -2.44
C GLU A 151 8.29 -1.46 -2.20
N ILE A 152 7.80 -2.71 -2.22
CA ILE A 152 6.46 -3.02 -1.74
C ILE A 152 6.50 -3.00 -0.21
N PRO A 153 5.66 -2.19 0.46
CA PRO A 153 5.59 -2.17 1.91
C PRO A 153 5.30 -3.57 2.47
N ALA A 154 6.02 -3.99 3.50
CA ALA A 154 5.77 -5.27 4.18
C ALA A 154 4.34 -5.41 4.73
N SER A 155 3.67 -4.29 5.03
CA SER A 155 2.26 -4.27 5.44
C SER A 155 1.29 -4.74 4.35
N ASP A 156 1.70 -4.65 3.08
CA ASP A 156 0.87 -4.94 1.92
C ASP A 156 1.23 -6.33 1.36
N ASP A 157 2.21 -7.03 1.96
CA ASP A 157 2.60 -8.40 1.63
C ASP A 157 2.01 -9.37 2.68
N PHE A 158 0.77 -9.79 2.43
CA PHE A 158 0.04 -10.68 3.33
C PHE A 158 0.74 -12.03 3.50
N GLU A 159 1.31 -12.61 2.44
CA GLU A 159 1.96 -13.91 2.50
C GLU A 159 3.22 -13.87 3.37
N ARG A 160 4.05 -12.84 3.17
CA ARG A 160 5.23 -12.64 4.01
C ARG A 160 4.84 -12.33 5.45
N MET A 161 3.86 -11.47 5.68
CA MET A 161 3.36 -11.16 7.02
C MET A 161 2.85 -12.43 7.71
N ARG A 162 2.09 -13.27 7.00
CA ARG A 162 1.58 -14.54 7.50
C ARG A 162 2.73 -15.48 7.86
N LYS A 163 3.73 -15.62 6.99
CA LYS A 163 4.90 -16.46 7.25
C LYS A 163 5.71 -15.97 8.46
N ASP A 164 6.00 -14.67 8.53
CA ASP A 164 6.71 -14.06 9.66
C ASP A 164 5.95 -14.29 10.98
N TRP A 165 4.61 -14.25 10.93
CA TRP A 165 3.75 -14.55 12.06
C TRP A 165 3.78 -16.03 12.45
N GLU A 166 3.63 -16.94 11.48
CA GLU A 166 3.69 -18.40 11.69
C GLU A 166 5.04 -18.82 12.29
N GLU A 167 6.15 -18.25 11.80
CA GLU A 167 7.49 -18.45 12.35
C GLU A 167 7.60 -17.89 13.78
N SER A 168 7.16 -16.65 14.01
CA SER A 168 7.17 -16.04 15.35
C SER A 168 6.40 -16.89 16.36
N TYR A 169 5.22 -17.39 16.00
CA TYR A 169 4.41 -18.25 16.86
C TYR A 169 5.04 -19.64 17.07
N ALA A 170 5.56 -20.27 16.02
CA ALA A 170 6.17 -21.60 16.10
C ALA A 170 7.46 -21.60 16.94
N PHE A 171 8.24 -20.51 16.92
CA PHE A 171 9.55 -20.45 17.55
C PHE A 171 9.61 -19.65 18.86
N ARG A 172 8.74 -18.64 19.10
CA ARG A 172 8.72 -17.88 20.38
C ARG A 172 7.95 -18.55 21.50
N ASN A 173 7.10 -19.53 21.22
CA ASN A 173 6.35 -20.26 22.25
C ASN A 173 7.18 -21.29 23.04
N ARG A 174 8.50 -21.40 22.79
CA ARG A 174 9.40 -22.31 23.53
C ARG A 174 10.05 -21.71 24.78
N GLY A 175 9.76 -20.45 25.13
CA GLY A 175 10.27 -19.83 26.35
C GLY A 175 9.31 -18.77 26.88
N TYR A 176 9.15 -18.73 28.21
CA TYR A 176 8.32 -17.80 28.98
C TYR A 176 8.37 -16.35 28.47
N SER A 177 7.53 -16.04 27.49
CA SER A 177 7.40 -14.69 26.93
C SER A 177 6.35 -13.96 27.76
N ARG A 178 6.81 -13.10 28.68
CA ARG A 178 5.98 -12.17 29.49
C ARG A 178 5.37 -11.01 28.66
N GLY A 179 5.18 -11.18 27.36
CA GLY A 179 4.46 -10.24 26.50
C GLY A 179 3.05 -10.76 26.28
N GLY A 180 2.05 -10.02 26.74
CA GLY A 180 0.65 -10.44 26.63
C GLY A 180 0.26 -10.81 25.20
N ARG A 181 -0.20 -12.05 25.05
CA ARG A 181 -1.10 -12.60 24.02
C ARG A 181 -1.37 -11.67 22.82
N GLN A 182 -0.41 -11.57 21.90
CA GLN A 182 -0.75 -11.23 20.51
C GLN A 182 -1.25 -12.51 19.86
N GLU A 183 -2.56 -12.73 19.96
CA GLU A 183 -3.24 -13.81 19.27
C GLU A 183 -3.45 -13.42 17.78
N PRO A 184 -3.52 -14.38 16.84
CA PRO A 184 -3.63 -14.11 15.40
C PRO A 184 -4.89 -13.31 15.02
N ASP A 185 -5.89 -13.27 15.91
CA ASP A 185 -7.15 -12.54 15.77
C ASP A 185 -7.07 -11.09 16.30
N THR A 186 -5.92 -10.65 16.82
CA THR A 186 -5.76 -9.31 17.39
C THR A 186 -5.18 -8.31 16.40
N ILE A 187 -6.01 -7.39 15.88
CA ILE A 187 -5.57 -6.26 15.05
C ILE A 187 -5.29 -5.04 15.94
N VAL A 188 -4.07 -4.49 15.89
CA VAL A 188 -3.71 -3.28 16.63
C VAL A 188 -3.67 -2.08 15.70
N LEU A 189 -4.66 -1.19 15.82
CA LEU A 189 -4.72 0.06 15.06
C LEU A 189 -4.06 1.19 15.85
N ARG A 190 -3.10 1.90 15.23
CA ARG A 190 -2.39 3.04 15.84
C ARG A 190 -2.53 4.30 14.98
N GLY A 191 -2.64 5.45 15.64
CA GLY A 191 -2.66 6.76 14.97
C GLY A 191 -3.95 7.10 14.24
N VAL A 192 -5.04 6.35 14.46
CA VAL A 192 -6.34 6.65 13.83
C VAL A 192 -7.01 7.82 14.56
N PRO A 193 -7.60 8.80 13.85
CA PRO A 193 -8.29 9.90 14.49
C PRO A 193 -9.41 9.39 15.41
N SER A 194 -9.35 9.72 16.70
CA SER A 194 -10.34 9.25 17.68
C SER A 194 -11.78 9.64 17.31
N ARG A 195 -11.95 10.78 16.62
CA ARG A 195 -13.23 11.29 16.15
C ARG A 195 -13.90 10.40 15.11
N TRP A 196 -13.16 9.56 14.37
CA TRP A 196 -13.75 8.63 13.41
C TRP A 196 -14.56 7.53 14.07
N PHE A 197 -14.18 7.18 15.31
CA PHE A 197 -14.85 6.12 16.08
C PHE A 197 -15.66 6.67 17.25
N ALA A 198 -15.59 7.97 17.52
CA ALA A 198 -16.31 8.56 18.63
C ALA A 198 -17.76 8.88 18.25
N GLU A 199 -18.68 8.77 19.22
CA GLU A 199 -20.03 9.30 19.04
C GLU A 199 -20.00 10.83 18.98
N PRO A 200 -20.59 11.46 17.94
CA PRO A 200 -20.42 12.90 17.65
C PRO A 200 -20.77 13.88 18.78
N ARG A 201 -21.48 13.42 19.83
CA ARG A 201 -22.02 14.28 20.88
C ARG A 201 -21.66 13.87 22.31
N VAL A 202 -20.87 12.80 22.51
CA VAL A 202 -20.82 12.15 23.84
C VAL A 202 -19.39 11.92 24.36
N SER A 203 -18.36 11.82 23.51
CA SER A 203 -17.03 11.43 23.99
C SER A 203 -15.90 11.74 23.00
N SER A 204 -14.67 11.89 23.51
CA SER A 204 -13.42 11.85 22.73
C SER A 204 -12.83 10.43 22.62
N LYS A 205 -13.44 9.46 23.32
CA LYS A 205 -13.07 8.04 23.27
C LYS A 205 -13.79 7.34 22.12
N PRO A 206 -13.17 6.30 21.52
CA PRO A 206 -13.86 5.46 20.55
C PRO A 206 -15.12 4.84 21.17
N SER A 207 -16.26 4.98 20.50
CA SER A 207 -17.52 4.32 20.83
C SER A 207 -17.42 2.86 20.45
N MET A 208 -17.79 2.00 21.40
CA MET A 208 -17.85 0.57 21.17
C MET A 208 -18.88 0.22 20.10
N LEU A 209 -20.00 0.95 20.02
CA LEU A 209 -21.02 0.76 18.98
C LEU A 209 -20.46 1.09 17.60
N VAL A 210 -19.88 2.27 17.41
CA VAL A 210 -19.32 2.68 16.10
C VAL A 210 -18.19 1.75 15.67
N THR A 211 -17.32 1.37 16.61
CA THR A 211 -16.24 0.42 16.37
C THR A 211 -16.80 -0.94 15.96
N HIS A 212 -17.81 -1.44 16.69
CA HIS A 212 -18.42 -2.73 16.38
C HIS A 212 -19.17 -2.70 15.04
N THR A 213 -19.89 -1.62 14.72
CA THR A 213 -20.56 -1.44 13.42
C THR A 213 -19.55 -1.48 12.28
N ILE A 214 -18.44 -0.74 12.38
CA ILE A 214 -17.42 -0.71 11.34
C ILE A 214 -16.73 -2.06 11.22
N PHE A 215 -16.23 -2.63 12.33
CA PHE A 215 -15.40 -3.83 12.26
C PHE A 215 -16.20 -5.14 12.11
N SER A 216 -17.49 -5.17 12.45
CA SER A 216 -18.32 -6.36 12.27
C SER A 216 -18.58 -6.68 10.80
N THR A 217 -18.36 -5.70 9.91
CA THR A 217 -18.30 -5.92 8.45
C THR A 217 -17.20 -6.90 8.05
N PHE A 218 -16.12 -7.00 8.84
CA PHE A 218 -15.02 -7.91 8.57
C PHE A 218 -15.16 -9.29 9.23
N GLY A 219 -16.26 -9.52 9.95
CA GLY A 219 -16.54 -10.77 10.63
C GLY A 219 -16.98 -10.59 12.06
N LYS A 220 -17.09 -11.70 12.80
CA LYS A 220 -17.49 -11.66 14.20
C LYS A 220 -16.34 -11.12 15.04
N ILE A 221 -16.55 -9.96 15.66
CA ILE A 221 -15.67 -9.42 16.69
C ILE A 221 -15.96 -10.19 17.98
N ARG A 222 -14.90 -10.67 18.64
CA ARG A 222 -14.97 -11.33 19.95
C ARG A 222 -14.90 -10.34 21.10
#